data_AF-A0A1I5G4M5-F1
#
_entry.id   AF-A0A1I5G4M5-F1
#
_cell.length_a   1.000
_cell.length_b   1.000
_cell.length_c   1.000
_cell.angle_alpha   90.00
_cell.angle_beta   90.00
_cell.angle_gamma   90.00
#
_symmetry.space_group_name_H-M   'P 1'
#
loop_
_entity.id
_entity.type
_entity.pdbx_description
1 polymer ?
#
loop_
_entity_poly.entity_id
_entity_poly.type
_entity_poly.pdbx_seq_one_letter_code
_entity_poly.pdbx_strand_id
1 'polypeptide(L)'
;MKAPRLILGALALSFFAAGVADAFVPMLPGRQYSAVDMLHMPLITALCYAWCRADLLARGQVPRGRIALFAGVFPLLGVPVFFLRTRPWRQALLGLLRTVGFLAFCLLLASLGGLLGDFAAGASHRGG
;
A
#
# COMPACT_ATOMS: atom_id res chain seq x y z
N MET A 1 -17.34 -9.30 9.09
CA MET A 1 -17.07 -7.93 8.63
C MET A 1 -16.06 -7.97 7.48
N LYS A 2 -16.38 -7.45 6.28
CA LYS A 2 -15.49 -7.49 5.08
C LYS A 2 -14.55 -6.27 4.98
N ALA A 3 -14.73 -5.26 5.83
CA ALA A 3 -13.99 -4.00 5.82
C ALA A 3 -12.46 -4.12 5.70
N PRO A 4 -11.75 -4.95 6.48
CA PRO A 4 -10.29 -5.04 6.35
C PRO A 4 -9.84 -5.61 4.99
N ARG A 5 -10.64 -6.49 4.38
CA ARG A 5 -10.35 -7.03 3.04
C ARG A 5 -10.59 -6.00 1.95
N LEU A 6 -11.62 -5.17 2.10
CA LEU A 6 -11.89 -4.06 1.17
C LEU A 6 -10.77 -3.01 1.21
N ILE A 7 -10.24 -2.69 2.39
CA ILE A 7 -9.13 -1.74 2.52
C ILE A 7 -7.85 -2.29 1.87
N LEU A 8 -7.56 -3.60 2.03
CA LEU A 8 -6.45 -4.24 1.32
C LEU A 8 -6.66 -4.22 -0.20
N GLY A 9 -7.89 -4.44 -0.67
CA GLY A 9 -8.22 -4.31 -2.09
C GLY A 9 -8.01 -2.89 -2.61
N ALA A 10 -8.44 -1.88 -1.86
CA ALA A 10 -8.23 -0.47 -2.19
C ALA A 10 -6.74 -0.09 -2.19
N LEU A 11 -5.96 -0.64 -1.27
CA LEU A 11 -4.50 -0.47 -1.24
C LEU A 11 -3.84 -1.13 -2.46
N ALA A 12 -4.20 -2.37 -2.80
CA ALA A 12 -3.67 -3.02 -4.00
C ALA A 12 -4.03 -2.25 -5.28
N LEU A 13 -5.26 -1.75 -5.37
CA LEU A 13 -5.72 -0.95 -6.50
C LEU A 13 -4.98 0.39 -6.59
N SER A 14 -4.65 1.03 -5.46
CA SER A 14 -3.92 2.30 -5.48
C SER A 14 -2.49 2.13 -6.01
N PHE A 15 -1.82 1.01 -5.73
CA PHE A 15 -0.50 0.69 -6.32
C PHE A 15 -0.58 0.49 -7.83
N PHE A 16 -1.58 -0.23 -8.31
CA PHE A 16 -1.80 -0.39 -9.75
C PHE A 16 -2.09 0.95 -10.43
N ALA A 17 -3.00 1.75 -9.86
CA ALA A 17 -3.38 3.05 -10.40
C ALA A 17 -2.19 4.04 -10.38
N ALA A 18 -1.37 4.03 -9.33
CA ALA A 18 -0.15 4.82 -9.26
C ALA A 18 0.82 4.42 -10.37
N GLY A 19 1.06 3.12 -10.58
CA GLY A 19 1.91 2.64 -11.67
C GLY A 19 1.42 3.08 -13.05
N VAL A 20 0.13 2.97 -13.33
CA VAL A 20 -0.45 3.48 -14.61
C VAL A 20 -0.26 4.98 -14.74
N ALA A 21 -0.54 5.75 -13.69
CA ALA A 21 -0.45 7.20 -13.71
C ALA A 21 0.99 7.71 -13.89
N ASP A 22 1.97 6.98 -13.36
CA ASP A 22 3.38 7.33 -13.46
C ASP A 22 3.88 7.38 -14.92
N ALA A 23 3.33 6.54 -15.80
CA ALA A 23 3.65 6.56 -17.23
C ALA A 23 3.24 7.87 -17.95
N PHE A 24 2.31 8.64 -17.38
CA PHE A 24 1.84 9.90 -17.93
C PHE A 24 2.44 11.13 -17.25
N VAL A 25 3.16 10.94 -16.14
CA VAL A 25 3.71 12.04 -15.33
C VAL A 25 5.23 11.97 -15.37
N PRO A 26 5.93 12.99 -15.90
CA PRO A 26 7.38 12.96 -15.96
C PRO A 26 7.99 12.96 -14.55
N MET A 27 9.10 12.22 -14.41
CA MET A 27 9.92 12.21 -13.20
C MET A 27 10.41 13.62 -12.86
N LEU A 28 10.52 13.93 -11.56
CA LEU A 28 11.05 15.22 -11.15
C LEU A 28 12.54 15.34 -11.54
N PRO A 29 12.99 16.48 -12.10
CA PRO A 29 14.38 16.68 -12.48
C PRO A 29 15.35 16.41 -11.31
N GLY A 30 16.29 15.49 -11.50
CA GLY A 30 17.28 15.11 -10.48
C GLY A 30 16.74 14.22 -9.35
N ARG A 31 15.52 13.68 -9.47
CA ARG A 31 14.92 12.75 -8.49
C ARG A 31 14.47 11.46 -9.16
N GLN A 32 14.45 10.37 -8.39
CA GLN A 32 13.95 9.05 -8.81
C GLN A 32 12.47 8.82 -8.43
N TYR A 33 11.71 9.90 -8.22
CA TYR A 33 10.30 9.81 -7.85
C TYR A 33 9.49 10.89 -8.58
N SER A 34 8.23 10.59 -8.85
CA SER A 34 7.29 11.51 -9.50
C SER A 34 6.39 12.23 -8.49
N ALA A 35 5.55 13.15 -8.98
CA ALA A 35 4.50 13.75 -8.17
C ALA A 35 3.43 12.72 -7.76
N VAL A 36 3.24 11.66 -8.55
CA VAL A 36 2.33 10.55 -8.23
C VAL A 36 2.83 9.82 -6.99
N ASP A 37 4.13 9.54 -6.89
CA ASP A 37 4.73 8.91 -5.71
C ASP A 37 4.53 9.76 -4.45
N MET A 38 4.71 11.08 -4.55
CA MET A 38 4.50 12.00 -3.42
C MET A 38 3.06 11.98 -2.92
N LEU A 39 2.08 11.86 -3.82
CA LEU A 39 0.65 11.79 -3.46
C LEU A 39 0.24 10.39 -3.00
N HIS A 40 0.89 9.35 -3.52
CA HIS A 40 0.59 7.97 -3.17
C HIS A 40 1.06 7.63 -1.75
N MET A 41 2.16 8.23 -1.29
CA MET A 41 2.71 8.05 0.05
C MET A 41 1.72 8.35 1.20
N PRO A 42 1.06 9.53 1.28
CA PRO A 42 0.06 9.79 2.31
C PRO A 42 -1.19 8.92 2.16
N LEU A 43 -1.55 8.51 0.94
CA LEU A 43 -2.67 7.59 0.70
C LEU A 43 -2.37 6.20 1.28
N ILE A 44 -1.16 5.67 1.06
CA ILE A 44 -0.70 4.41 1.67
C ILE A 44 -0.77 4.52 3.20
N THR A 45 -0.26 5.62 3.77
CA THR A 45 -0.31 5.84 5.22
C THR A 45 -1.75 5.82 5.76
N ALA A 46 -2.68 6.52 5.12
CA ALA A 46 -4.08 6.57 5.53
C ALA A 46 -4.74 5.17 5.44
N LEU A 47 -4.50 4.44 4.36
CA LEU A 47 -5.04 3.10 4.15
C LEU A 47 -4.46 2.06 5.13
N CYS A 48 -3.15 2.10 5.39
CA CYS A 48 -2.50 1.25 6.39
C CYS A 48 -3.05 1.53 7.80
N TYR A 49 -3.20 2.80 8.18
CA TYR A 49 -3.82 3.18 9.44
C TYR A 49 -5.26 2.64 9.56
N ALA A 50 -6.08 2.86 8.52
CA ALA A 50 -7.47 2.39 8.48
C ALA A 50 -7.56 0.87 8.56
N TRP A 51 -6.66 0.16 7.87
CA TRP A 51 -6.59 -1.30 7.90
C TRP A 51 -6.24 -1.83 9.30
N CYS A 52 -5.19 -1.29 9.94
CA CYS A 52 -4.82 -1.70 11.30
C CYS A 52 -5.96 -1.45 12.30
N ARG A 53 -6.65 -0.32 12.18
CA ARG A 53 -7.81 -0.01 13.03
C ARG A 53 -8.97 -0.98 12.78
N ALA A 54 -9.26 -1.30 11.51
CA ALA A 54 -10.31 -2.24 11.14
C ALA A 54 -9.99 -3.69 11.58
N ASP A 55 -8.73 -4.12 11.50
CA ASP A 55 -8.28 -5.45 11.97
C ASP A 55 -8.44 -5.58 13.49
N LEU A 56 -8.12 -4.54 14.27
CA LEU A 56 -8.34 -4.53 15.73
C LEU A 56 -9.83 -4.62 16.09
N LEU A 57 -10.67 -3.79 15.44
CA LEU A 57 -12.11 -3.80 15.67
C LEU A 57 -12.74 -5.15 15.31
N ALA A 58 -12.30 -5.76 14.20
CA ALA A 58 -12.76 -7.09 13.79
C ALA A 58 -12.38 -8.21 14.78
N ARG A 59 -11.38 -7.98 15.63
CA ARG A 59 -10.94 -8.88 16.71
C ARG A 59 -11.56 -8.54 18.07
N GLY A 60 -12.44 -7.54 18.14
CA GLY A 60 -13.01 -7.05 19.39
C GLY A 60 -12.01 -6.32 20.30
N GLN A 61 -10.86 -5.90 19.78
CA GLN A 61 -9.86 -5.15 20.55
C GLN A 61 -10.10 -3.65 20.40
N VAL A 62 -10.00 -2.89 21.50
CA VAL A 62 -10.09 -1.43 21.47
C VAL A 62 -8.86 -0.86 20.75
N PRO A 63 -9.03 -0.14 19.62
CA PRO A 63 -7.90 0.37 18.88
C PRO A 63 -7.15 1.45 19.66
N ARG A 64 -5.97 1.10 20.19
CA ARG A 64 -5.00 2.06 20.73
C ARG A 64 -4.45 2.87 19.56
N GLY A 65 -5.05 4.03 19.31
CA GLY A 65 -4.78 4.89 18.15
C GLY A 65 -3.30 5.10 17.84
N ARG A 66 -2.43 5.21 18.88
CA ARG A 66 -0.98 5.38 18.73
C ARG A 66 -0.28 4.25 17.96
N ILE A 67 -0.66 2.98 18.17
CA ILE A 67 0.01 1.84 17.53
C ILE A 67 -0.43 1.73 16.07
N ALA A 68 -1.73 1.96 15.80
CA ALA A 68 -2.24 2.01 14.43
C ALA A 68 -1.65 3.20 13.65
N LEU A 69 -1.52 4.37 14.29
CA LEU A 69 -0.86 5.55 13.69
C LEU A 69 0.59 5.23 13.34
N PHE A 70 1.34 4.59 14.23
CA PHE A 70 2.71 4.19 13.96
C PHE A 70 2.81 3.22 12.77
N ALA A 71 1.87 2.26 12.66
CA ALA A 71 1.78 1.35 11.51
C ALA A 71 1.36 2.05 10.20
N GLY A 72 0.62 3.15 10.25
CA GLY A 72 0.32 3.98 9.08
C GLY A 72 1.51 4.83 8.63
N VAL A 73 2.15 5.54 9.56
CA VAL A 73 3.24 6.48 9.26
C VAL A 73 4.51 5.73 8.81
N PHE A 74 4.80 4.59 9.44
CA PHE A 74 5.93 3.75 9.07
C PHE A 74 5.44 2.33 8.78
N PRO A 75 4.87 2.05 7.59
CA PRO A 75 4.33 0.72 7.30
C PRO A 75 5.36 -0.40 7.47
N LEU A 76 6.60 -0.17 7.02
CA LEU A 76 7.69 -1.15 7.08
C LEU A 76 8.09 -1.55 8.50
N LEU A 77 8.07 -0.63 9.46
CA LEU A 77 8.48 -0.89 10.85
C LEU A 77 7.29 -1.02 11.80
N GLY A 78 6.29 -0.17 11.61
CA GLY A 78 5.11 -0.09 12.43
C GLY A 78 4.16 -1.25 12.24
N VAL A 79 4.07 -1.87 11.06
CA VAL A 79 3.29 -3.10 10.89
C VAL A 79 3.92 -4.27 11.66
N PRO A 80 5.23 -4.55 11.57
CA PRO A 80 5.88 -5.54 12.44
C PRO A 80 5.65 -5.30 13.94
N VAL A 81 5.87 -4.06 14.41
CA VAL A 81 5.64 -3.69 15.81
C VAL A 81 4.18 -3.88 16.22
N PHE A 82 3.23 -3.55 15.34
CA PHE A 82 1.80 -3.78 15.55
C PHE A 82 1.49 -5.27 15.72
N PHE A 83 2.02 -6.14 14.87
CA PHE A 83 1.81 -7.59 14.96
C PHE A 83 2.39 -8.17 16.26
N LEU A 84 3.61 -7.77 16.62
CA LEU A 84 4.29 -8.25 17.83
C LEU A 84 3.58 -7.81 19.12
N ARG A 85 2.91 -6.63 19.11
CA ARG A 85 2.16 -6.14 20.28
C ARG A 85 0.73 -6.66 20.39
N THR A 86 0.09 -7.00 19.27
CA THR A 86 -1.35 -7.31 19.25
C THR A 86 -1.63 -8.81 19.09
N ARG A 87 -0.62 -9.63 18.78
CA ARG A 87 -0.77 -11.06 18.51
C ARG A 87 0.31 -11.90 19.22
N PRO A 88 0.02 -13.18 19.53
CA PRO A 88 1.05 -14.12 19.98
C PRO A 88 2.10 -14.35 18.89
N TRP A 89 3.36 -14.59 19.31
CA TRP A 89 4.55 -14.64 18.44
C TRP A 89 4.37 -15.46 17.15
N ARG A 90 3.80 -16.66 17.24
CA ARG A 90 3.53 -17.54 16.07
C ARG A 90 2.60 -16.88 15.04
N GLN A 91 1.54 -16.21 15.51
CA GLN A 91 0.60 -15.52 14.63
C GLN A 91 1.16 -14.18 14.12
N ALA A 92 2.03 -13.53 14.90
CA ALA A 92 2.75 -12.34 14.47
C ALA A 92 3.70 -12.65 13.31
N LEU A 93 4.45 -13.77 13.38
CA LEU A 93 5.36 -14.20 12.30
C LEU A 93 4.61 -14.50 11.00
N LEU A 94 3.54 -15.29 11.07
CA LEU A 94 2.67 -15.58 9.92
C LEU A 94 2.01 -14.30 9.37
N GLY A 95 1.67 -13.37 10.26
CA GLY A 95 1.17 -12.06 9.89
C GLY A 95 2.20 -11.23 9.11
N LEU A 96 3.42 -11.15 9.62
CA LEU A 96 4.54 -10.50 8.95
C LEU A 96 4.77 -11.09 7.56
N LEU A 97 4.86 -12.42 7.46
CA LEU A 97 5.10 -13.10 6.19
C LEU A 97 4.01 -12.78 5.16
N ARG A 98 2.74 -12.78 5.58
CA ARG A 98 1.62 -12.36 4.73
C ARG A 98 1.71 -10.90 4.32
N THR A 99 2.18 -10.03 5.21
CA THR A 99 2.34 -8.59 4.92
C THR A 99 3.44 -8.38 3.90
N VAL A 100 4.58 -9.08 4.03
CA VAL A 100 5.69 -9.05 3.06
C VAL A 100 5.22 -9.59 1.71
N GLY A 101 4.49 -10.72 1.70
CA GLY A 101 3.92 -11.27 0.47
C GLY A 101 2.92 -10.33 -0.19
N PHE A 102 2.08 -9.66 0.60
CA PHE A 102 1.14 -8.66 0.10
C PHE A 102 1.86 -7.42 -0.46
N LEU A 103 2.92 -6.95 0.20
CA LEU A 103 3.75 -5.86 -0.31
C LEU A 103 4.38 -6.24 -1.66
N ALA A 104 4.96 -7.44 -1.77
CA ALA A 104 5.51 -7.93 -3.03
C ALA A 104 4.44 -7.99 -4.14
N PHE A 105 3.23 -8.43 -3.80
CA PHE A 105 2.09 -8.42 -4.72
C PHE A 105 1.69 -7.01 -5.16
N CYS A 106 1.65 -6.03 -4.24
CA CYS A 106 1.40 -4.62 -4.57
C CYS A 106 2.48 -4.04 -5.49
N LEU A 107 3.76 -4.38 -5.26
CA LEU A 107 4.86 -3.95 -6.13
C LEU A 107 4.73 -4.55 -7.53
N LEU A 108 4.36 -5.84 -7.63
CA LEU A 108 4.08 -6.48 -8.93
C LEU A 108 2.92 -5.78 -9.66
N LEU A 109 1.85 -5.42 -8.95
CA LEU A 109 0.74 -4.64 -9.50
C LEU A 109 1.17 -3.26 -10.01
N ALA A 110 2.02 -2.56 -9.26
CA ALA A 110 2.56 -1.27 -9.70
C ALA A 110 3.39 -1.43 -10.98
N SER A 111 4.27 -2.45 -11.06
CA SER A 111 5.04 -2.74 -12.27
C SER A 111 4.15 -3.09 -13.47
N LEU A 112 3.11 -3.89 -13.26
CA LEU A 112 2.12 -4.20 -14.30
C LEU A 112 1.34 -2.96 -14.75
N GLY A 113 0.99 -2.08 -13.82
CA GLY A 113 0.35 -0.80 -14.10
C GLY A 113 1.26 0.11 -14.94
N GLY A 114 2.54 0.22 -14.58
CA GLY A 114 3.53 0.98 -15.35
C GLY A 114 3.68 0.46 -16.77
N LEU A 115 3.87 -0.85 -16.94
CA LEU A 115 3.95 -1.47 -18.27
C LEU A 115 2.70 -1.17 -19.11
N LEU A 116 1.51 -1.31 -18.53
CA LEU A 116 0.25 -1.00 -19.22
C LEU A 116 0.15 0.48 -19.59
N GLY A 117 0.58 1.37 -18.69
CA GLY A 117 0.66 2.81 -18.92
C GLY A 117 1.59 3.15 -20.09
N ASP A 118 2.78 2.56 -20.12
CA ASP A 118 3.76 2.74 -21.20
C ASP A 118 3.22 2.27 -22.55
N PHE A 119 2.54 1.11 -22.59
CA PHE A 119 1.88 0.63 -23.81
C PHE A 119 0.79 1.59 -24.29
N ALA A 120 -0.02 2.12 -23.36
CA ALA A 120 -1.09 3.06 -23.69
C ALA A 120 -0.55 4.43 -24.16
N ALA A 121 0.48 4.95 -23.49
CA ALA A 121 1.14 6.20 -23.84
C ALA A 121 1.85 6.09 -25.21
N GLY A 122 2.54 4.97 -25.46
CA GLY A 122 3.20 4.71 -26.75
C GLY A 122 2.21 4.53 -27.92
N ALA A 123 1.03 3.96 -27.67
CA ALA A 123 -0.03 3.86 -28.68
C ALA A 123 -0.60 5.24 -29.07
N SER A 124 -0.74 6.17 -28.11
CA SER A 124 -1.15 7.56 -28.40
C SER A 124 -0.16 8.29 -29.31
N HIS A 125 1.13 7.99 -29.23
CA HIS A 125 2.17 8.69 -29.98
C HIS A 125 2.34 8.20 -31.44
N ARG A 126 1.78 7.03 -31.78
CA ARG A 126 1.84 6.43 -33.13
C ARG A 126 0.58 6.65 -33.99
N GLY A 127 -0.47 7.20 -33.40
CA GLY A 127 -1.78 7.38 -34.06
C GLY A 127 -2.12 8.82 -34.48
N GLY A 128 -1.20 9.77 -34.32
CA GLY A 128 -1.33 11.16 -34.79
C GLY A 128 -0.35 11.46 -35.91
#